data_AF-A0A318D1X4-F1
#
_entry.id   AF-A0A318D1X4-F1
#
_cell.length_a   1.000
_cell.length_b   1.000
_cell.length_c   1.000
_cell.angle_alpha   90.00
_cell.angle_beta   90.00
_cell.angle_gamma   90.00
#
_symmetry.space_group_name_H-M   'P 1'
#
loop_
_entity.id
_entity.type
_entity.pdbx_description
1 polymer ?
#
loop_
_entity_poly.entity_id
_entity_poly.type
_entity_poly.pdbx_seq_one_letter_code
_entity_poly.pdbx_strand_id
1 'polypeptide(L)'
;MANLKRKQIYLDDESNRALKRLALTTKISEAEHIRKAVKNYIAKQKDRMAEEDPLWKLIGLCDKPDGPTDASIHHDRYLYGKQV
;
A
#
# COMPACT_ATOMS: atom_id res chain seq x y z
N MET A 1 -22.08 6.62 -1.46
CA MET A 1 -21.23 7.17 -0.38
C MET A 1 -19.87 6.46 -0.42
N ALA A 2 -18.75 7.17 -0.29
CA ALA A 2 -17.43 6.52 -0.30
C ALA A 2 -17.29 5.55 0.90
N ASN A 3 -16.66 4.39 0.69
CA ASN A 3 -16.41 3.39 1.73
C ASN A 3 -15.29 3.87 2.67
N LEU A 4 -15.65 4.63 3.70
CA LEU A 4 -14.71 5.16 4.70
C LEU A 4 -14.40 4.10 5.77
N LYS A 5 -13.11 3.95 6.10
CA LYS A 5 -12.66 3.08 7.20
C LYS A 5 -12.42 3.91 8.46
N ARG A 6 -12.95 3.46 9.61
CA ARG A 6 -12.72 4.11 10.90
C ARG A 6 -11.26 3.96 11.32
N LYS A 7 -10.64 5.07 11.73
CA LYS A 7 -9.32 5.10 12.38
C LYS A 7 -9.45 5.94 13.66
N GLN A 8 -8.89 5.44 14.75
CA GLN A 8 -8.77 6.18 16.01
C GLN A 8 -7.31 6.63 16.16
N ILE A 9 -7.10 7.90 16.48
CA ILE A 9 -5.77 8.51 16.67
C ILE A 9 -5.82 9.40 17.90
N TYR A 10 -4.69 9.54 18.58
CA TYR A 10 -4.51 10.53 19.63
C TYR A 10 -3.87 11.78 19.02
N LEU A 11 -4.35 12.95 19.43
CA LEU A 11 -3.78 14.25 19.11
C LEU A 11 -3.42 14.92 20.44
N ASP A 12 -2.29 15.61 20.48
CA ASP A 12 -1.97 16.46 21.60
C ASP A 12 -2.91 17.68 21.64
N ASP A 13 -2.94 18.37 22.79
CA ASP A 13 -3.84 19.51 23.03
C ASP A 13 -3.57 20.70 22.10
N GLU A 14 -2.32 20.90 21.68
CA GLU A 14 -1.96 21.97 20.75
C GLU A 14 -2.53 21.69 19.36
N SER A 15 -2.28 20.49 18.83
CA SER A 15 -2.79 19.99 17.56
C SER A 15 -4.33 20.03 17.50
N ASN A 16 -5.01 19.59 18.58
CA ASN A 16 -6.47 19.63 18.68
C ASN A 16 -7.01 21.07 18.62
N ARG A 17 -6.39 22.00 19.37
CA ARG A 17 -6.78 23.42 19.34
C ARG A 17 -6.53 24.07 17.99
N ALA A 18 -5.40 23.76 17.35
CA ALA A 18 -5.07 24.25 16.02
C ALA A 18 -6.07 23.74 14.97
N LEU A 19 -6.42 22.45 15.02
CA LEU A 19 -7.37 21.84 14.09
C LEU A 19 -8.77 22.45 14.21
N LYS A 20 -9.24 22.70 15.44
CA LYS A 20 -10.51 23.42 15.71
C LYS A 20 -10.51 24.81 15.11
N ARG A 21 -9.45 25.58 15.32
CA ARG A 21 -9.31 26.94 14.74
C ARG A 21 -9.32 26.88 13.22
N LEU A 22 -8.57 25.96 12.63
CA LEU A 22 -8.53 25.77 11.18
C LEU A 22 -9.92 25.46 10.60
N ALA A 23 -10.66 24.56 11.24
CA ALA A 23 -12.02 24.22 10.81
C ALA A 23 -12.97 25.43 10.87
N LEU A 24 -12.89 26.23 11.94
CA LEU A 24 -13.70 27.45 12.10
C LEU A 24 -13.38 28.52 11.06
N THR A 25 -12.09 28.72 10.76
CA THR A 25 -11.61 29.71 9.79
C THR A 25 -12.00 29.33 8.37
N THR A 26 -11.83 28.05 7.98
CA THR A 26 -12.06 27.62 6.59
C THR A 26 -13.49 27.17 6.31
N LYS A 27 -14.35 27.06 7.34
CA LYS A 27 -15.70 26.47 7.25
C LYS A 27 -15.71 25.04 6.68
N ILE A 28 -14.65 24.29 6.95
CA ILE A 28 -14.49 22.89 6.54
C ILE A 28 -14.40 22.04 7.80
N SER A 29 -15.00 20.85 7.80
CA SER A 29 -14.93 19.96 8.98
C SER A 29 -13.50 19.53 9.30
N GLU A 30 -13.21 19.33 10.58
CA GLU A 30 -11.92 18.79 11.04
C GLU A 30 -11.58 17.47 10.35
N ALA A 31 -12.57 16.59 10.17
CA ALA A 31 -12.39 15.31 9.50
C ALA A 31 -11.95 15.46 8.04
N GLU A 32 -12.43 16.49 7.33
CA GLU A 32 -12.00 16.77 5.96
C GLU A 32 -10.57 17.32 5.91
N HIS A 33 -10.19 18.17 6.87
CA HIS A 33 -8.80 18.61 7.03
C HIS A 33 -7.85 17.45 7.30
N ILE A 34 -8.22 16.54 8.22
CA ILE A 34 -7.44 15.33 8.51
C ILE A 34 -7.31 14.49 7.24
N ARG A 35 -8.40 14.24 6.51
CA ARG A 35 -8.35 13.47 5.25
C ARG A 35 -7.42 14.10 4.22
N LYS A 36 -7.50 15.42 4.01
CA LYS A 36 -6.62 16.15 3.08
C LYS A 36 -5.16 16.08 3.52
N ALA A 37 -4.88 16.32 4.80
CA ALA A 37 -3.53 16.27 5.35
C ALA A 37 -2.92 14.87 5.21
N VAL A 38 -3.66 13.83 5.55
CA VAL A 38 -3.22 12.43 5.40
C VAL A 38 -2.96 12.10 3.92
N LYS A 39 -3.88 12.46 3.01
CA LYS A 39 -3.69 12.24 1.57
C LYS A 39 -2.44 12.94 1.05
N ASN A 40 -2.25 14.20 1.42
CA ASN A 40 -1.09 14.98 1.00
C ASN A 40 0.22 14.44 1.59
N TYR A 41 0.20 13.99 2.84
CA TYR A 41 1.36 13.39 3.49
C TYR A 41 1.75 12.08 2.79
N ILE A 42 0.80 11.17 2.58
CA ILE A 42 1.05 9.90 1.89
C ILE A 42 1.57 10.14 0.47
N ALA A 43 0.96 11.07 -0.28
CA ALA A 43 1.42 11.41 -1.62
C ALA A 43 2.89 11.86 -1.64
N LYS A 44 3.32 12.66 -0.65
CA LYS A 44 4.73 13.05 -0.49
C LYS A 44 5.65 11.91 -0.09
N GLN A 45 5.13 10.89 0.58
CA GLN A 45 5.91 9.70 0.94
C GLN A 45 5.94 8.65 -0.18
N LYS A 46 5.09 8.74 -1.22
CA LYS A 46 5.06 7.74 -2.30
C LYS A 46 6.41 7.56 -3.00
N ASP A 47 7.22 8.61 -3.13
CA ASP A 47 8.56 8.48 -3.73
C ASP A 47 9.55 7.73 -2.82
N ARG A 48 9.23 7.61 -1.51
CA ARG A 48 10.05 6.93 -0.49
C ARG A 48 9.51 5.56 -0.09
N MET A 49 8.20 5.37 -0.21
CA MET A 49 7.55 4.07 -0.12
C MET A 49 7.84 3.41 -1.47
N ALA A 50 8.86 2.55 -1.52
CA ALA A 50 9.18 1.78 -2.72
C ALA A 50 7.87 1.34 -3.40
N GLU A 51 7.78 1.57 -4.72
CA GLU A 51 6.73 0.95 -5.55
C GLU A 51 6.56 -0.49 -5.07
N GLU A 52 5.30 -0.92 -4.85
CA GLU A 52 4.95 -2.27 -4.39
C GLU A 52 6.04 -3.25 -4.79
N ASP A 53 6.76 -3.81 -3.79
CA ASP A 53 7.93 -4.63 -4.04
C ASP A 53 7.59 -5.59 -5.19
N PRO A 54 8.28 -5.48 -6.35
CA PRO A 54 7.93 -6.24 -7.54
C PRO A 54 7.82 -7.74 -7.28
N LEU A 55 8.48 -8.25 -6.23
CA LEU A 55 8.39 -9.62 -5.78
C LEU A 55 6.99 -10.02 -5.27
N TRP A 56 6.17 -9.09 -4.77
CA TRP A 56 4.77 -9.38 -4.44
C TRP A 56 3.96 -9.86 -5.64
N LYS A 57 4.30 -9.41 -6.85
CA LYS A 57 3.65 -9.86 -8.09
C LYS A 57 4.03 -11.28 -8.49
N LEU A 58 5.06 -11.87 -7.86
CA LEU A 58 5.49 -13.24 -8.11
C LEU A 58 4.67 -14.27 -7.32
N ILE A 59 4.07 -13.87 -6.19
CA ILE A 59 3.27 -14.77 -5.36
C ILE A 59 2.03 -15.23 -6.16
N GLY A 60 1.84 -16.54 -6.24
CA GLY A 60 0.70 -17.17 -6.90
C GLY A 60 0.82 -17.38 -8.41
N LEU A 61 1.92 -16.94 -9.05
CA LEU A 61 2.17 -17.22 -10.47
C LEU A 61 2.32 -18.72 -10.75
N CYS A 62 2.76 -19.49 -9.76
CA CYS A 62 2.96 -20.94 -9.87
C CYS A 62 1.92 -21.76 -9.08
N ASP A 63 0.81 -21.16 -8.63
CA ASP A 63 -0.21 -21.87 -7.84
C ASP A 63 -1.08 -22.80 -8.70
N LYS A 64 -1.11 -22.59 -10.02
CA LYS A 64 -1.74 -23.51 -10.96
C LYS A 64 -0.76 -24.67 -11.23
N PRO A 65 -1.23 -25.92 -11.24
CA PRO A 65 -0.40 -27.10 -11.54
C PRO A 65 -0.08 -27.21 -13.04
N ASP A 66 0.17 -26.08 -13.71
CA ASP A 66 0.53 -26.03 -15.11
C ASP A 66 2.04 -26.22 -15.20
N GLY A 67 2.48 -27.46 -15.42
CA GLY A 67 3.88 -27.79 -15.66
C GLY A 67 4.36 -29.06 -14.95
N PRO A 68 5.64 -29.42 -15.14
CA PRO A 68 6.25 -30.57 -14.50
C PRO A 68 6.33 -30.39 -12.98
N THR A 69 6.03 -31.44 -12.21
CA THR A 69 6.11 -31.43 -10.74
C THR A 69 7.55 -31.41 -10.21
N ASP A 70 8.51 -31.64 -11.08
CA ASP A 70 9.95 -31.72 -10.85
C ASP A 70 10.71 -30.58 -11.55
N ALA A 71 10.01 -29.52 -11.97
CA ALA A 71 10.60 -28.37 -12.65
C ALA A 71 11.71 -27.70 -11.84
N SER A 72 11.66 -27.73 -10.50
CA SER A 72 12.73 -27.23 -9.63
C SER A 72 14.01 -28.09 -9.69
N ILE A 73 13.87 -29.40 -9.92
CA ILE A 73 14.96 -30.38 -9.92
C ILE A 73 15.60 -30.48 -11.31
N HIS A 74 14.78 -30.47 -12.36
CA HIS A 74 15.22 -30.69 -13.75
C HIS A 74 15.07 -29.44 -14.62
N HIS A 75 15.17 -28.23 -14.04
CA HIS A 75 15.02 -26.97 -14.76
C HIS A 75 15.93 -26.87 -16.00
N ASP A 76 17.16 -27.39 -15.94
CA ASP A 76 18.08 -27.37 -17.09
C ASP A 76 17.57 -28.17 -18.29
N ARG A 77 16.89 -29.29 -18.03
CA ARG A 77 16.23 -30.07 -19.06
C ARG A 77 15.10 -29.29 -19.72
N TYR A 78 14.28 -28.61 -18.93
CA TYR A 78 13.12 -27.88 -19.44
C TYR A 78 13.48 -26.56 -20.12
N LEU A 79 14.50 -25.86 -19.62
CA LEU A 79 14.93 -24.55 -20.14
C LEU A 79 15.87 -24.67 -21.34
N TYR A 80 16.75 -25.67 -21.34
CA TYR A 80 17.85 -25.76 -22.31
C TYR A 80 17.85 -27.04 -23.14
N GLY A 81 16.90 -27.95 -22.91
CA GLY A 81 16.83 -29.23 -23.62
C GLY A 81 18.04 -30.13 -23.38
N LYS A 82 18.87 -29.82 -22.38
CA LYS A 82 20.06 -30.62 -22.06
C LYS A 82 19.64 -31.88 -21.32
N GLN A 83 20.04 -33.04 -21.84
CA GLN A 83 19.99 -34.30 -21.11
C GLN A 83 21.11 -34.25 -20.07
N VAL A 84 20.74 -34.25 -18.78
CA VAL A 84 21.65 -34.49 -17.65
C VAL A 84 21.49 -35.93 -17.23
#